data_AF-A0A1X7P061-F1
#
_entry.id   AF-A0A1X7P061-F1
#
_cell.length_a   1.000
_cell.length_b   1.000
_cell.length_c   1.000
_cell.angle_alpha   90.00
_cell.angle_beta   90.00
_cell.angle_gamma   90.00
#
_symmetry.space_group_name_H-M   'P 1'
#
loop_
_entity.id
_entity.type
_entity.pdbx_description
1 polymer ?
#
loop_
_entity_poly.entity_id
_entity_poly.type
_entity_poly.pdbx_seq_one_letter_code
_entity_poly.pdbx_strand_id
1 'polypeptide(L)'
;MLDAGENTKKMTIIVTKGTLDWAYPPFILGTTAAAMDVEVTMFFTFYGLQLLKKDLDLKVSTLGNPAMQMPMGGMHMSMPNIMPMIPGVDRMTTTMMKNLIKKKGVASIEELREAAIESDVKMIGCQMTLDLFELDRKDMIDEIQIGGAATWMEEAAKSDINLYI
;
A
#
# COMPACT_ATOMS: atom_id res chain seq x y z
N MET A 1 -3.95 22.66 15.09
CA MET A 1 -4.94 23.21 14.15
C MET A 1 -4.16 23.90 13.07
N LEU A 2 -4.09 23.30 11.90
CA LEU A 2 -3.61 24.01 10.71
C LEU A 2 -4.68 25.06 10.38
N ASP A 3 -4.24 26.28 10.14
CA ASP A 3 -5.09 27.45 9.98
C ASP A 3 -6.12 27.26 8.85
N ALA A 4 -7.39 27.44 9.19
CA ALA A 4 -8.50 27.43 8.26
C ALA A 4 -8.46 28.74 7.43
N GLY A 5 -7.76 28.70 6.30
CA GLY A 5 -7.76 29.81 5.36
C GLY A 5 -6.60 29.84 4.37
N GLU A 6 -6.39 28.78 3.56
CA GLU A 6 -5.81 28.83 2.21
C GLU A 6 -5.62 27.38 1.70
N ASN A 7 -6.24 27.05 0.56
CA ASN A 7 -6.10 25.79 -0.21
C ASN A 7 -5.75 24.52 0.58
N THR A 8 -6.75 23.68 0.85
CA THR A 8 -6.59 22.30 1.30
C THR A 8 -5.45 21.64 0.53
N LYS A 9 -4.42 21.19 1.25
CA LYS A 9 -3.23 20.59 0.64
C LYS A 9 -3.62 19.31 -0.08
N LYS A 10 -2.98 19.06 -1.22
CA LYS A 10 -3.23 17.88 -2.04
C LYS A 10 -2.01 16.98 -2.08
N MET A 11 -2.21 15.68 -1.93
CA MET A 11 -1.16 14.68 -2.01
C MET A 11 -1.54 13.58 -3.01
N THR A 12 -0.59 13.18 -3.86
CA THR A 12 -0.69 11.92 -4.60
C THR A 12 0.36 10.90 -4.18
N ILE A 13 -0.02 9.62 -4.22
CA ILE A 13 0.86 8.49 -3.99
C ILE A 13 0.68 7.49 -5.15
N ILE A 14 1.75 7.23 -5.91
CA ILE A 14 1.79 6.05 -6.78
C ILE A 14 2.14 4.83 -5.91
N VAL A 15 1.28 3.81 -5.95
CA VAL A 15 1.44 2.55 -5.24
C VAL A 15 1.75 1.45 -6.23
N THR A 16 3.00 1.01 -6.27
CA THR A 16 3.51 0.06 -7.27
C THR A 16 3.78 -1.35 -6.73
N LYS A 17 3.95 -1.47 -5.41
CA LYS A 17 4.26 -2.72 -4.72
C LYS A 17 3.04 -3.27 -4.01
N GLY A 18 2.89 -4.59 -4.03
CA GLY A 18 1.70 -5.30 -3.49
C GLY A 18 2.01 -6.34 -2.42
N THR A 19 3.23 -6.41 -1.90
CA THR A 19 3.54 -7.31 -0.77
C THR A 19 3.08 -6.69 0.56
N LEU A 20 2.90 -7.54 1.58
CA LEU A 20 2.35 -7.11 2.87
C LEU A 20 3.14 -5.96 3.49
N ASP A 21 4.47 -6.02 3.47
CA ASP A 21 5.37 -5.01 4.04
C ASP A 21 5.31 -3.68 3.28
N TRP A 22 5.21 -3.71 1.96
CA TRP A 22 5.17 -2.52 1.11
C TRP A 22 3.78 -1.89 1.00
N ALA A 23 2.72 -2.59 1.42
CA ALA A 23 1.38 -2.03 1.52
C ALA A 23 1.24 -1.02 2.68
N TYR A 24 2.03 -1.18 3.76
CA TYR A 24 1.92 -0.32 4.93
C TYR A 24 2.26 1.16 4.67
N PRO A 25 3.42 1.51 4.08
CA PRO A 25 3.78 2.92 3.87
C PRO A 25 2.73 3.77 3.14
N PRO A 26 2.19 3.35 1.98
CA PRO A 26 1.23 4.20 1.25
C PRO A 26 -0.09 4.36 2.01
N PHE A 27 -0.60 3.31 2.67
CA PHE A 27 -1.84 3.42 3.44
C PHE A 27 -1.68 4.20 4.75
N ILE A 28 -0.57 4.02 5.48
CA ILE A 28 -0.28 4.82 6.69
C ILE A 28 -0.15 6.30 6.33
N LEU A 29 0.63 6.62 5.29
CA LEU A 29 0.81 8.02 4.88
C LEU A 29 -0.49 8.62 4.35
N GLY A 30 -1.24 7.87 3.53
CA GLY A 30 -2.52 8.33 2.99
C GLY A 30 -3.55 8.61 4.07
N THR A 31 -3.78 7.66 4.98
CA THR A 31 -4.73 7.84 6.10
C THR A 31 -4.30 8.93 7.08
N THR A 32 -3.01 9.03 7.39
CA THR A 32 -2.49 10.10 8.27
C THR A 32 -2.66 11.47 7.63
N ALA A 33 -2.35 11.60 6.34
CA ALA A 33 -2.52 12.86 5.63
C ALA A 33 -4.00 13.25 5.53
N ALA A 34 -4.89 12.30 5.24
CA ALA A 34 -6.33 12.53 5.25
C ALA A 34 -6.83 13.01 6.63
N ALA A 35 -6.34 12.40 7.71
CA ALA A 35 -6.63 12.85 9.08
C ALA A 35 -6.05 14.24 9.44
N MET A 36 -5.15 14.76 8.62
CA MET A 36 -4.58 16.11 8.72
C MET A 36 -5.24 17.09 7.71
N ASP A 37 -6.43 16.75 7.22
CA ASP A 37 -7.20 17.53 6.24
C ASP A 37 -6.45 17.73 4.90
N VAL A 38 -5.62 16.76 4.49
CA VAL A 38 -4.99 16.73 3.17
C VAL A 38 -5.85 15.89 2.23
N GLU A 39 -6.18 16.42 1.05
CA GLU A 39 -6.84 15.64 -0.01
C GLU A 39 -5.85 14.64 -0.61
N VAL A 40 -6.14 13.34 -0.45
CA VAL A 40 -5.22 12.27 -0.90
C VAL A 40 -5.77 11.53 -2.11
N THR A 41 -4.92 11.35 -3.12
CA THR A 41 -5.15 10.43 -4.23
C THR A 41 -4.09 9.33 -4.25
N MET A 42 -4.52 8.07 -4.24
CA MET A 42 -3.65 6.90 -4.36
C MET A 42 -3.87 6.23 -5.72
N PHE A 43 -2.81 6.11 -6.53
CA PHE A 43 -2.84 5.47 -7.84
C PHE A 43 -2.14 4.11 -7.79
N PHE A 44 -2.92 3.04 -7.91
CA PHE A 44 -2.46 1.66 -7.81
C PHE A 44 -2.17 1.11 -9.20
N THR A 45 -0.92 0.71 -9.43
CA THR A 45 -0.44 0.21 -10.72
C THR A 45 0.50 -0.98 -10.52
N PHE A 46 0.74 -1.77 -11.57
CA PHE A 46 1.50 -3.02 -11.49
C PHE A 46 1.08 -3.89 -10.30
N TYR A 47 2.02 -4.31 -9.44
CA TYR A 47 1.74 -5.19 -8.31
C TYR A 47 0.92 -4.51 -7.21
N GLY A 48 0.95 -3.18 -7.12
CA GLY A 48 0.13 -2.42 -6.18
C GLY A 48 -1.37 -2.60 -6.40
N LEU A 49 -1.80 -2.93 -7.62
CA LEU A 49 -3.20 -3.21 -7.93
C LEU A 49 -3.77 -4.39 -7.11
N GLN A 50 -2.91 -5.32 -6.67
CA GLN A 50 -3.34 -6.44 -5.81
C GLN A 50 -3.93 -5.96 -4.46
N LEU A 51 -3.57 -4.76 -4.00
CA LEU A 51 -4.08 -4.17 -2.76
C LEU A 51 -5.55 -3.71 -2.87
N LEU A 52 -6.07 -3.61 -4.09
CA LEU A 52 -7.46 -3.24 -4.37
C LEU A 52 -8.39 -4.46 -4.50
N LYS A 53 -7.87 -5.69 -4.42
CA LYS A 53 -8.71 -6.90 -4.51
C LYS A 53 -9.66 -7.00 -3.31
N LYS A 54 -10.87 -7.52 -3.53
CA LYS A 54 -11.85 -7.75 -2.46
C LYS A 54 -11.26 -8.65 -1.37
N ASP A 55 -10.65 -9.77 -1.79
CA ASP A 55 -9.94 -10.70 -0.92
C ASP A 55 -8.42 -10.49 -0.97
N LEU A 56 -7.84 -10.07 0.15
CA LEU A 56 -6.40 -9.86 0.29
C LEU A 56 -5.68 -11.11 0.81
N ASP A 57 -4.73 -11.64 0.03
CA ASP A 57 -3.76 -12.67 0.47
C ASP A 57 -2.32 -12.14 0.37
N LEU A 58 -2.03 -11.09 1.12
CA LEU A 58 -0.74 -10.42 1.09
C LEU A 58 0.34 -11.26 1.80
N LYS A 59 1.47 -11.42 1.12
CA LYS A 59 2.66 -12.14 1.58
C LYS A 59 3.86 -11.21 1.63
N VAL A 60 4.79 -11.53 2.52
CA VAL A 60 6.12 -10.92 2.55
C VAL A 60 7.05 -11.77 1.69
N SER A 61 7.79 -11.14 0.80
CA SER A 61 8.84 -11.81 0.03
C SER A 61 10.17 -11.76 0.77
N THR A 62 10.84 -12.90 0.90
CA THR A 62 12.20 -12.97 1.43
C THR A 62 13.27 -12.50 0.42
N LEU A 63 12.91 -12.27 -0.85
CA LEU A 63 13.80 -11.74 -1.90
C LEU A 63 13.77 -10.21 -2.00
N GLY A 64 12.65 -9.58 -1.62
CA GLY A 64 12.33 -8.22 -2.05
C GLY A 64 12.97 -7.10 -1.24
N ASN A 65 13.58 -7.38 -0.08
CA ASN A 65 14.12 -6.34 0.78
C ASN A 65 15.45 -6.75 1.44
N PRO A 66 16.61 -6.29 0.91
CA PRO A 66 17.92 -6.59 1.49
C PRO A 66 18.15 -5.93 2.86
N ALA A 67 17.32 -4.95 3.25
CA ALA A 67 17.34 -4.34 4.58
C ALA A 67 16.47 -5.07 5.60
N MET A 68 15.82 -6.19 5.23
CA MET A 68 15.00 -6.97 6.14
C MET A 68 15.87 -7.59 7.25
N GLN A 69 15.74 -7.03 8.46
CA GLN A 69 16.31 -7.57 9.68
C GLN A 69 15.18 -8.03 10.60
N MET A 70 15.09 -9.34 10.79
CA MET A 70 14.01 -9.92 11.60
C MET A 70 14.43 -9.91 13.09
N PRO A 71 13.57 -9.41 13.99
CA PRO A 71 13.84 -9.45 15.42
C PRO A 71 13.60 -10.87 15.95
N MET A 72 14.67 -11.59 16.27
CA MET A 72 14.64 -12.97 16.79
C MET A 72 15.43 -13.04 18.10
N GLY A 73 14.73 -13.30 19.21
CA GLY A 73 15.37 -13.55 20.51
C GLY A 73 16.18 -12.38 21.09
N GLY A 74 15.83 -11.14 20.77
CA GLY A 74 16.54 -9.94 21.24
C GLY A 74 17.69 -9.48 20.32
N MET A 75 17.94 -10.18 19.21
CA MET A 75 18.88 -9.80 18.16
C MET A 75 18.15 -9.49 16.85
N HIS A 76 18.72 -8.61 16.02
CA HIS A 76 18.25 -8.31 14.67
C HIS A 76 19.12 -9.07 13.68
N MET A 77 18.58 -10.13 13.07
CA MET A 77 19.32 -10.92 12.08
C MET A 77 18.90 -10.51 10.67
N SER A 78 19.88 -10.12 9.85
CA SER A 78 19.65 -9.92 8.41
C SER A 78 19.35 -11.25 7.75
N MET A 79 18.34 -11.28 6.86
CA MET A 79 18.02 -12.51 6.14
C MET A 79 19.13 -12.84 5.13
N PRO A 80 19.75 -14.04 5.19
CA PRO A 80 20.73 -14.44 4.19
C PRO A 80 20.11 -14.55 2.79
N ASN A 81 20.84 -14.13 1.77
CA ASN A 81 20.38 -14.14 0.37
C ASN A 81 20.02 -15.54 -0.17
N ILE A 82 20.40 -16.62 0.52
CA ILE A 82 20.06 -18.00 0.17
C ILE A 82 18.68 -18.44 0.67
N MET A 83 18.09 -17.72 1.62
CA MET A 83 16.82 -18.12 2.25
C MET A 83 15.65 -18.33 1.30
N PRO A 84 15.47 -17.54 0.23
CA PRO A 84 14.37 -17.73 -0.72
C PRO A 84 14.35 -19.07 -1.45
N MET A 85 15.47 -19.80 -1.44
CA MET A 85 15.53 -21.15 -2.02
C MET A 85 14.87 -22.20 -1.14
N ILE A 86 14.53 -21.89 0.12
CA ILE A 86 13.90 -22.82 1.05
C ILE A 86 12.38 -22.82 0.85
N PRO A 87 11.76 -23.97 0.47
CA PRO A 87 10.33 -24.05 0.28
C PRO A 87 9.55 -23.68 1.56
N GLY A 88 8.60 -22.75 1.44
CA GLY A 88 7.73 -22.33 2.55
C GLY A 88 8.28 -21.19 3.42
N VAL A 89 9.49 -20.70 3.18
CA VAL A 89 10.09 -19.59 3.96
C VAL A 89 9.26 -18.30 3.89
N ASP A 90 8.66 -17.99 2.74
CA ASP A 90 7.82 -16.80 2.58
C ASP A 90 6.54 -16.89 3.43
N ARG A 91 5.95 -18.08 3.55
CA ARG A 91 4.78 -18.32 4.41
C ARG A 91 5.12 -18.18 5.89
N MET A 92 6.28 -18.70 6.29
CA MET A 92 6.81 -18.55 7.65
C MET A 92 7.04 -17.07 7.97
N THR A 93 7.74 -16.36 7.08
CA THR A 93 8.07 -14.93 7.22
C THR A 93 6.80 -14.08 7.27
N THR A 94 5.82 -14.38 6.41
CA THR A 94 4.51 -13.71 6.41
C THR A 94 3.77 -13.93 7.74
N THR A 95 3.75 -15.15 8.25
CA THR A 95 3.08 -15.47 9.53
C THR A 95 3.76 -14.76 10.69
N MET A 96 5.10 -14.75 10.71
CA MET A 96 5.89 -14.02 11.71
C MET A 96 5.60 -12.52 11.67
N MET A 97 5.59 -11.92 10.46
CA MET A 97 5.29 -10.50 10.28
C MET A 97 3.87 -10.16 10.75
N LYS A 98 2.85 -10.92 10.34
CA LYS A 98 1.46 -10.72 10.78
C LYS A 98 1.32 -10.81 12.31
N ASN A 99 2.02 -11.75 12.95
CA ASN A 99 2.04 -11.87 14.40
C ASN A 99 2.72 -10.67 15.09
N LEU A 100 3.82 -10.16 14.54
CA LEU A 100 4.51 -8.97 15.06
C LEU A 100 3.63 -7.71 14.95
N ILE A 101 3.03 -7.48 13.79
CA ILE A 101 2.07 -6.38 13.54
C ILE A 101 0.95 -6.41 14.58
N LYS A 102 0.29 -7.57 14.73
CA LYS A 102 -0.78 -7.76 15.70
C LYS A 102 -0.33 -7.53 17.14
N LYS A 103 0.84 -8.05 17.52
CA LYS A 103 1.41 -7.87 18.88
C LYS A 103 1.73 -6.41 19.19
N LYS A 104 2.07 -5.63 18.16
CA LYS A 104 2.42 -4.21 18.29
C LYS A 104 1.22 -3.27 18.15
N GLY A 105 0.01 -3.80 17.93
CA GLY A 105 -1.20 -3.01 17.77
C GLY A 105 -1.20 -2.17 16.50
N VAL A 106 -0.44 -2.58 15.47
CA VAL A 106 -0.50 -1.94 14.15
C VAL A 106 -1.74 -2.46 13.44
N ALA A 107 -2.55 -1.55 12.91
CA ALA A 107 -3.73 -1.89 12.11
C ALA A 107 -3.35 -2.76 10.91
N SER A 108 -4.18 -3.70 10.53
CA SER A 108 -4.05 -4.49 9.31
C SER A 108 -4.19 -3.64 8.04
N ILE A 109 -3.81 -4.19 6.88
CA ILE A 109 -3.96 -3.47 5.61
C ILE A 109 -5.43 -3.29 5.25
N GLU A 110 -6.26 -4.27 5.60
CA GLU A 110 -7.71 -4.23 5.48
C GLU A 110 -8.29 -3.04 6.27
N GLU A 111 -7.93 -2.91 7.55
CA GLU A 111 -8.36 -1.80 8.42
C GLU A 111 -7.84 -0.44 7.92
N LEU A 112 -6.58 -0.37 7.46
CA LEU A 112 -6.03 0.87 6.92
C LEU A 112 -6.68 1.27 5.59
N ARG A 113 -7.05 0.29 4.76
CA ARG A 113 -7.77 0.53 3.50
C ARG A 113 -9.19 0.99 3.77
N GLU A 114 -9.87 0.40 4.74
CA GLU A 114 -11.20 0.85 5.19
C GLU A 114 -11.13 2.27 5.73
N ALA A 115 -10.16 2.58 6.60
CA ALA A 115 -9.94 3.95 7.09
C ALA A 115 -9.66 4.95 5.96
N ALA A 116 -8.95 4.53 4.90
CA ALA A 116 -8.71 5.37 3.74
C ALA A 116 -10.02 5.66 2.97
N ILE A 117 -10.88 4.66 2.80
CA ILE A 117 -12.22 4.82 2.20
C ILE A 117 -13.07 5.78 3.04
N GLU A 118 -13.13 5.55 4.36
CA GLU A 118 -13.92 6.38 5.28
C GLU A 118 -13.44 7.83 5.34
N SER A 119 -12.16 8.07 5.04
CA SER A 119 -11.55 9.40 4.98
C SER A 119 -11.56 10.02 3.57
N ASP A 120 -12.42 9.52 2.67
CA ASP A 120 -12.56 10.00 1.29
C ASP A 120 -11.26 10.01 0.46
N VAL A 121 -10.31 9.12 0.79
CA VAL A 121 -9.09 8.96 -0.01
C VAL A 121 -9.45 8.44 -1.40
N LYS A 122 -9.12 9.20 -2.43
CA LYS A 122 -9.40 8.84 -3.82
C LYS A 122 -8.48 7.72 -4.26
N MET A 123 -8.99 6.50 -4.41
CA MET A 123 -8.23 5.36 -4.91
C MET A 123 -8.50 5.12 -6.40
N ILE A 124 -7.43 5.12 -7.19
CA ILE A 124 -7.47 4.93 -8.64
C ILE A 124 -6.75 3.63 -9.00
N GLY A 125 -7.46 2.67 -9.59
CA GLY A 125 -6.90 1.47 -10.20
C GLY A 125 -6.48 1.72 -11.64
N CYS A 126 -5.24 1.36 -12.00
CA CYS A 126 -4.71 1.53 -13.34
C CYS A 126 -5.36 0.57 -14.35
N GLN A 127 -6.12 1.10 -15.32
CA GLN A 127 -6.77 0.31 -16.38
C GLN A 127 -5.77 -0.57 -17.14
N MET A 128 -4.64 0.00 -17.57
CA MET A 128 -3.62 -0.75 -18.29
C MET A 128 -3.06 -1.92 -17.47
N THR A 129 -3.02 -1.80 -16.14
CA THR A 129 -2.58 -2.89 -15.28
C THR A 129 -3.66 -3.96 -15.15
N LEU A 130 -4.93 -3.58 -15.02
CA LEU A 130 -6.04 -4.55 -15.07
C LEU A 130 -5.97 -5.37 -16.37
N ASP A 131 -5.82 -4.71 -17.51
CA ASP A 131 -5.72 -5.37 -18.82
C ASP A 131 -4.48 -6.26 -18.93
N LEU A 132 -3.31 -5.76 -18.50
CA LEU A 132 -2.04 -6.48 -18.59
C LEU A 132 -2.03 -7.77 -17.76
N PHE A 133 -2.69 -7.76 -16.60
CA PHE A 133 -2.75 -8.91 -15.70
C PHE A 133 -4.05 -9.73 -15.86
N GLU A 134 -4.88 -9.41 -16.86
CA GLU A 134 -6.16 -10.06 -17.14
C GLU A 134 -7.08 -10.09 -15.90
N LEU A 135 -7.14 -8.99 -15.17
CA LEU A 135 -7.94 -8.82 -13.96
C LEU A 135 -9.22 -8.06 -14.27
N ASP A 136 -10.34 -8.52 -13.71
CA ASP A 136 -11.62 -7.86 -13.90
C ASP A 136 -11.88 -6.82 -12.81
N ARG A 137 -12.57 -5.73 -13.17
CA ARG A 137 -13.05 -4.72 -12.19
C ARG A 137 -13.89 -5.33 -11.06
N LYS A 138 -14.58 -6.45 -11.33
CA LYS A 138 -15.43 -7.16 -10.35
C LYS A 138 -14.63 -7.79 -9.20
N ASP A 139 -13.33 -8.04 -9.41
CA ASP A 139 -12.43 -8.63 -8.42
C ASP A 139 -11.86 -7.56 -7.47
N MET A 140 -12.06 -6.28 -7.80
CA MET A 140 -11.62 -5.13 -7.03
C MET A 140 -12.74 -4.61 -6.12
N ILE A 141 -12.39 -3.97 -5.01
CA ILE A 141 -13.33 -3.25 -4.14
C ILE A 141 -14.17 -2.23 -4.92
N ASP A 142 -15.36 -1.88 -4.43
CA ASP A 142 -16.32 -1.12 -5.24
C ASP A 142 -16.03 0.40 -5.22
N GLU A 143 -15.27 0.87 -4.23
CA GLU A 143 -14.96 2.27 -3.94
C GLU A 143 -13.84 2.86 -4.82
N ILE A 144 -13.23 2.07 -5.71
CA ILE A 144 -12.15 2.54 -6.59
C ILE A 144 -12.70 3.15 -7.88
N GLN A 145 -11.99 4.16 -8.37
CA GLN A 145 -12.12 4.67 -9.73
C GLN A 145 -11.14 3.95 -10.64
N ILE A 146 -11.51 3.74 -11.90
CA ILE A 146 -10.58 3.21 -12.90
C ILE A 146 -10.06 4.36 -13.75
N GLY A 147 -8.74 4.43 -13.89
CA GLY A 147 -8.06 5.51 -14.59
C GLY A 147 -6.74 5.06 -15.21
N GLY A 148 -6.20 5.90 -16.08
CA GLY A 148 -4.90 5.67 -16.71
C GLY A 148 -3.83 6.61 -16.15
N ALA A 149 -2.64 6.56 -16.77
CA ALA A 149 -1.55 7.49 -16.44
C ALA A 149 -1.97 8.96 -16.56
N ALA A 150 -2.80 9.31 -17.56
CA ALA A 150 -3.31 10.67 -17.74
C ALA A 150 -4.16 11.13 -16.53
N THR A 151 -5.05 10.26 -16.04
CA THR A 151 -5.87 10.53 -14.85
C THR A 151 -5.01 10.84 -13.64
N TRP A 152 -3.95 10.07 -13.41
CA TRP A 152 -3.02 10.35 -12.31
C TRP A 152 -2.24 11.66 -12.54
N MET A 153 -1.76 11.92 -13.76
CA MET A 153 -1.02 13.14 -14.09
C MET A 153 -1.83 14.41 -13.79
N GLU A 154 -3.15 14.39 -14.04
CA GLU A 154 -4.03 15.53 -13.74
C GLU A 154 -4.16 15.82 -12.25
N GLU A 155 -4.17 14.78 -11.41
CA GLU A 155 -4.19 14.91 -9.95
C GLU A 155 -2.82 15.33 -9.41
N ALA A 156 -1.75 14.73 -9.93
CA ALA A 156 -0.37 14.99 -9.53
C ALA A 156 0.06 16.43 -9.85
N ALA A 157 -0.35 16.96 -11.02
CA ALA A 157 -0.07 18.33 -11.43
C ALA A 157 -0.69 19.39 -10.52
N LYS A 158 -1.75 19.03 -9.77
CA LYS A 158 -2.44 19.91 -8.82
C LYS A 158 -2.02 19.65 -7.37
N SER A 159 -1.16 18.65 -7.13
CA SER A 159 -0.79 18.23 -5.79
C SER A 159 0.48 18.91 -5.28
N ASP A 160 0.47 19.27 -4.00
CA ASP A 160 1.61 19.83 -3.29
C ASP A 160 2.66 18.76 -2.97
N ILE A 161 2.22 17.52 -2.77
CA ILE A 161 3.05 16.37 -2.38
C ILE A 161 2.83 15.25 -3.38
N ASN A 162 3.91 14.74 -3.99
CA ASN A 162 3.86 13.62 -4.92
C ASN A 162 4.85 12.55 -4.48
N LEU A 163 4.36 11.35 -4.18
CA LEU A 163 5.16 10.21 -3.71
C LEU A 163 5.07 9.04 -4.69
N TYR A 164 6.14 8.24 -4.74
CA TYR A 164 6.20 6.98 -5.47
C TYR A 164 6.68 5.87 -4.53
N ILE A 165 5.87 4.84 -4.34
CA ILE A 165 6.09 3.79 -3.35
C ILE A 165 6.02 2.39 -3.96
#